data_AF-A0A920LHZ8-F1
#
_entry.id   AF-A0A920LHZ8-F1
#
_cell.length_a   1.000
_cell.length_b   1.000
_cell.length_c   1.000
_cell.angle_alpha   90.00
_cell.angle_beta   90.00
_cell.angle_gamma   90.00
#
_symmetry.space_group_name_H-M   'P 1'
#
loop_
_entity.id
_entity.type
_entity.pdbx_description
1 polymer ?
#
loop_
_entity_poly.entity_id
_entity_poly.type
_entity_poly.pdbx_seq_one_letter_code
_entity_poly.pdbx_strand_id
1 'polypeptide(L)' 'MIAVSAALTLSGVPFVGPIAAARVGFINDEYILNPTKRTVK' A
#
# COMPACT_ATOMS: atom_id res chain seq x y z
N MET A 1 -5.08 -1.15 2.67
CA MET A 1 -4.63 -2.48 2.20
C MET A 1 -3.72 -3.17 3.21
N ILE A 2 -2.59 -2.57 3.63
CA ILE A 2 -1.58 -3.21 4.50
C ILE A 2 -2.16 -3.71 5.85
N ALA A 3 -2.97 -2.91 6.54
CA ALA A 3 -3.55 -3.30 7.83
C ALA A 3 -4.51 -4.51 7.75
N VAL A 4 -5.31 -4.59 6.69
CA VAL A 4 -6.25 -5.70 6.46
C VAL A 4 -5.48 -7.00 6.17
N SER A 5 -4.42 -6.90 5.37
CA SER A 5 -3.51 -8.01 5.07
C SER A 5 -2.89 -8.58 6.36
N ALA A 6 -2.31 -7.72 7.21
CA ALA A 6 -1.72 -8.15 8.47
C ALA A 6 -2.75 -8.80 9.41
N ALA A 7 -3.95 -8.22 9.53
CA ALA A 7 -5.02 -8.79 10.35
C ALA A 7 -5.46 -10.17 9.85
N LEU A 8 -5.54 -10.37 8.53
CA LEU A 8 -5.96 -11.62 7.91
C LEU A 8 -4.89 -12.73 8.00
N THR A 9 -3.61 -12.34 7.91
CA THR A 9 -2.49 -13.26 8.15
C THR A 9 -2.46 -13.76 9.60
N LEU A 10 -2.86 -12.93 10.57
CA LEU A 10 -2.87 -13.28 12.00
C LEU A 10 -4.14 -14.00 12.47
N SER A 11 -5.25 -13.92 11.73
CA SER A 11 -6.55 -14.42 12.19
C SER A 11 -6.75 -15.93 12.04
N GLY A 12 -5.83 -16.64 11.38
CA GLY A 12 -5.88 -18.10 11.21
C GLY A 12 -6.91 -18.61 10.18
N VAL A 13 -7.61 -17.71 9.49
CA VAL A 13 -8.47 -18.07 8.37
C VAL A 13 -7.61 -18.42 7.14
N PRO A 14 -8.10 -19.29 6.23
CA PRO A 14 -7.33 -19.69 5.05
C PRO A 14 -7.10 -18.48 4.12
N PHE A 15 -5.95 -17.84 4.28
CA PHE A 15 -5.52 -16.67 3.53
C PHE A 15 -4.12 -16.89 2.98
N VAL A 16 -3.99 -16.75 1.67
CA VAL A 16 -2.75 -17.00 0.92
C VAL A 16 -1.94 -15.70 0.83
N GLY A 17 -1.47 -15.17 1.97
CA GLY A 17 -0.66 -13.96 1.95
C GLY A 17 -0.17 -13.46 3.31
N PRO A 18 0.92 -12.69 3.30
CA PRO A 18 0.79 -11.25 3.49
C PRO A 18 0.89 -10.49 2.15
N ILE A 19 -0.13 -9.69 1.86
CA ILE A 19 -0.21 -8.78 0.71
C ILE A 19 0.35 -7.41 1.08
N ALA A 20 1.29 -6.90 0.27
CA ALA A 20 1.78 -5.53 0.34
C ALA A 20 1.11 -4.64 -0.73
N ALA A 21 0.98 -3.35 -0.46
CA ALA A 21 0.51 -2.36 -1.43
C ALA A 21 1.17 -1.01 -1.17
N ALA A 22 1.53 -0.30 -2.25
CA ALA A 22 2.05 1.05 -2.21
C ALA A 22 1.36 1.90 -3.28
N ARG A 23 1.33 3.22 -3.09
CA ARG A 23 0.89 4.18 -4.11
C ARG A 23 2.13 4.81 -4.75
N VAL A 24 2.15 4.96 -6.07
CA VAL A 24 3.22 5.66 -6.78
C VAL A 24 2.61 6.87 -7.49
N GLY A 25 3.15 8.05 -7.23
CA GLY A 25 2.82 9.27 -7.97
C GLY A 25 3.92 9.59 -8.96
N PHE A 26 3.56 10.21 -10.08
CA PHE A 26 4.53 10.76 -11.05
C PHE A 26 4.41 12.29 -11.01
N ILE A 27 5.43 12.95 -10.46
CA ILE A 27 5.40 14.39 -10.15
C ILE A 27 6.76 14.96 -10.52
N ASN A 28 6.78 16.04 -11.30
CA ASN A 28 8.02 16.71 -11.75
C ASN A 28 9.04 15.73 -12.39
N ASP A 29 8.56 14.88 -13.30
CA ASP A 29 9.35 13.83 -13.97
C ASP A 29 9.98 12.77 -13.05
N GLU A 30 9.58 12.72 -11.77
CA GLU A 30 10.05 11.75 -10.80
C GLU A 30 8.93 10.83 -10.30
N TYR A 31 9.28 9.58 -10.00
CA TYR A 31 8.40 8.63 -9.32
C TYR A 31 8.52 8.78 -7.81
N ILE A 32 7.43 9.19 -7.16
CA ILE A 32 7.35 9.36 -5.71
C ILE A 32 6.58 8.19 -5.09
N LEU A 33 7.22 7.49 -4.16
CA LEU A 33 6.59 6.41 -3.39
C LEU A 33 5.73 6.98 -2.25
N ASN A 34 4.48 6.49 -2.15
CA ASN A 34 3.47 6.87 -1.18
C ASN A 34 3.28 8.39 -1.04
N PRO A 35 2.91 9.10 -2.14
CA PRO A 35 2.79 10.55 -2.09
C PRO A 35 1.68 11.00 -1.14
N THR A 36 1.89 12.16 -0.51
CA THR A 36 0.86 12.79 0.31
C THR A 36 -0.19 13.46 -0.59
N LYS A 37 -1.41 13.63 -0.08
CA LYS A 37 -2.50 14.30 -0.82
C LYS A 37 -2.13 15.72 -1.29
N ARG A 38 -1.16 16.36 -0.64
CA ARG A 38 -0.68 17.70 -1.00
C ARG A 38 0.25 17.67 -2.23
N THR A 39 0.96 16.57 -2.44
CA THR A 39 1.98 16.46 -3.50
C THR A 39 1.35 16.05 -4.84
N VAL A 40 0.24 15.31 -4.82
CA VAL A 40 -0.54 14.97 -6.02
C VAL A 40 -1.53 16.12 -6.28
N LYS A 41 -1.28 16.94 -7.30
CA LYS A 41 -2.18 18.00 -7.76
C LYS A 41 -2.82 17.62 -9.08
#